data_AF-A0A367W0H3-F1
#
_entry.id   AF-A0A367W0H3-F1
#
_cell.length_a   1.000
_cell.length_b   1.000
_cell.length_c   1.000
_cell.angle_alpha   90.00
_cell.angle_beta   90.00
_cell.angle_gamma   90.00
#
_symmetry.space_group_name_H-M   'P 1'
#
loop_
_entity.id
_entity.type
_entity.pdbx_description
1 polymer ?
#
loop_
_entity_poly.entity_id
_entity_poly.type
_entity_poly.pdbx_seq_one_letter_code
_entity_poly.pdbx_strand_id
1 'polypeptide(L)'
;MTDMTVASQGFSYAAFESAAMTRLIEDTARAWLRSFGMSDAQAHQRMVNALRDALAADSIATHDRANMQDILDQAAHDAIASWLAQVTGQHDCYGSASFSMLRCAFLSANRDGIWSNCFLDQAGDHRDLAIALSVQMMLPTPGLKACEMPRQTLERRAS
;
A
#
# COMPACT_ATOMS: atom_id res chain seq x y z
N MET A 1 -14.23 -20.66 -54.54
CA MET A 1 -15.16 -19.90 -53.69
C MET A 1 -14.59 -19.94 -52.29
N THR A 2 -13.83 -18.90 -51.95
CA THR A 2 -13.33 -18.60 -50.60
C THR A 2 -14.50 -18.14 -49.72
N ASP A 3 -14.58 -18.63 -48.49
CA ASP A 3 -14.76 -17.82 -47.25
C ASP A 3 -15.00 -18.77 -46.06
N MET A 4 -14.04 -18.87 -45.14
CA MET A 4 -13.96 -18.06 -43.91
C MET A 4 -14.67 -18.76 -42.74
N THR A 5 -14.10 -19.90 -42.33
CA THR A 5 -14.24 -20.37 -40.95
C THR A 5 -13.37 -19.44 -40.11
N VAL A 6 -13.97 -18.34 -39.62
CA VAL A 6 -13.37 -17.55 -38.54
C VAL A 6 -13.22 -18.51 -37.37
N ALA A 7 -12.00 -18.98 -37.17
CA ALA A 7 -11.58 -19.52 -35.89
C ALA A 7 -11.71 -18.37 -34.90
N SER A 8 -12.82 -18.36 -34.17
CA SER A 8 -13.05 -17.55 -32.97
C SER A 8 -12.06 -18.04 -31.90
N GLN A 9 -10.79 -17.75 -32.16
CA GLN A 9 -9.68 -17.92 -31.27
C GLN A 9 -9.98 -17.06 -30.04
N GLY A 10 -10.34 -17.72 -28.94
CA GLY A 10 -10.53 -17.14 -27.63
C GLY A 10 -9.22 -16.60 -27.02
N PHE A 11 -8.61 -15.62 -27.68
CA PHE A 11 -7.48 -14.84 -27.20
C PHE A 11 -7.93 -13.41 -26.92
N SER A 12 -8.81 -13.22 -25.95
CA SER A 12 -9.25 -11.87 -25.57
C SER A 12 -9.83 -11.91 -24.15
N TYR A 13 -8.94 -11.83 -23.14
CA TYR A 13 -9.02 -10.93 -21.97
C TYR A 13 -7.99 -11.32 -20.89
N ALA A 14 -7.58 -12.59 -20.80
CA ALA A 14 -6.80 -13.10 -19.67
C ALA A 14 -5.26 -13.12 -19.85
N ALA A 15 -4.74 -13.08 -21.08
CA ALA A 15 -3.30 -13.24 -21.34
C ALA A 15 -2.53 -11.91 -21.43
N PHE A 16 -3.23 -10.78 -21.34
CA PHE A 16 -2.69 -9.42 -21.40
C PHE A 16 -3.23 -8.60 -20.23
N GLU A 17 -3.23 -9.17 -19.03
CA GLU A 17 -2.92 -8.38 -17.84
C GLU A 17 -1.55 -7.74 -18.15
N SER A 18 -1.58 -6.55 -18.75
CA SER A 18 -0.47 -6.00 -19.52
C SER A 18 0.82 -6.02 -18.70
N ALA A 19 1.96 -6.36 -19.29
CA ALA A 19 3.25 -6.24 -18.60
C ALA A 19 3.44 -4.83 -17.98
N ALA A 20 2.79 -3.81 -18.52
CA ALA A 20 2.71 -2.48 -17.94
C ALA A 20 1.87 -2.44 -16.64
N MET A 21 0.73 -3.15 -16.60
CA MET A 21 -0.10 -3.30 -15.40
C MET A 21 0.64 -4.05 -14.29
N THR A 22 1.30 -5.17 -14.62
CA THR A 22 2.10 -5.92 -13.63
C THR A 22 3.20 -5.04 -13.04
N ARG A 23 3.90 -4.25 -13.87
CA ARG A 23 4.91 -3.30 -13.39
C ARG A 23 4.29 -2.20 -12.51
N LEU A 24 3.14 -1.67 -12.90
CA LEU A 24 2.43 -0.65 -12.11
C LEU A 24 2.04 -1.18 -10.73
N ILE A 25 1.49 -2.39 -10.66
CA ILE A 25 1.16 -3.07 -9.40
C ILE A 25 2.41 -3.25 -8.55
N GLU A 26 3.51 -3.75 -9.13
CA GLU A 26 4.77 -3.94 -8.40
C GLU A 26 5.36 -2.62 -7.90
N ASP A 27 5.35 -1.57 -8.70
CA ASP A 27 5.90 -0.27 -8.33
C ASP A 27 5.07 0.39 -7.23
N THR A 28 3.74 0.34 -7.33
CA THR A 28 2.82 0.82 -6.28
C THR A 28 3.01 0.02 -4.99
N ALA A 29 3.06 -1.31 -5.06
CA ALA A 29 3.30 -2.16 -3.89
C ALA A 29 4.63 -1.80 -3.18
N ARG A 30 5.72 -1.65 -3.95
CA ARG A 30 7.03 -1.24 -3.41
C ARG A 30 6.98 0.15 -2.79
N ALA A 31 6.30 1.11 -3.42
CA ALA A 31 6.20 2.47 -2.90
C ALA A 31 5.48 2.50 -1.55
N TRP A 32 4.34 1.81 -1.44
CA TRP A 32 3.59 1.70 -0.20
C TRP A 32 4.37 0.97 0.90
N LEU A 33 5.00 -0.16 0.59
CA LEU A 33 5.78 -0.92 1.57
C LEU A 33 7.00 -0.13 2.06
N ARG A 34 7.70 0.59 1.17
CA ARG A 34 8.79 1.48 1.55
C ARG A 34 8.30 2.57 2.51
N SER A 35 7.08 3.07 2.33
CA SER A 35 6.51 4.04 3.26
C SER A 35 6.35 3.45 4.68
N PHE A 36 6.17 2.15 4.83
CA PHE A 36 6.15 1.46 6.13
C PHE A 36 7.52 0.86 6.52
N GLY A 37 8.61 1.25 5.84
CA GLY A 37 9.95 0.73 6.09
C GLY A 37 10.12 -0.75 5.73
N MET A 38 9.17 -1.33 5.00
CA MET A 38 9.11 -2.76 4.69
C MET A 38 9.90 -3.09 3.43
N SER A 39 10.68 -4.17 3.52
CA SER A 39 11.43 -4.77 2.41
C SER A 39 11.24 -6.28 2.31
N ASP A 40 10.37 -6.85 3.16
CA ASP A 40 10.13 -8.28 3.22
C ASP A 40 9.37 -8.80 1.99
N ALA A 41 9.78 -9.98 1.50
CA ALA A 41 9.22 -10.58 0.30
C ALA A 41 7.77 -11.07 0.50
N GLN A 42 7.41 -11.54 1.70
CA GLN A 42 6.05 -11.98 1.99
C GLN A 42 5.10 -10.78 2.06
N ALA A 43 5.52 -9.70 2.73
CA ALA A 43 4.78 -8.44 2.76
C ALA A 43 4.54 -7.89 1.34
N HIS A 44 5.56 -7.97 0.47
CA HIS A 44 5.44 -7.62 -0.94
C HIS A 44 4.40 -8.47 -1.68
N GLN A 45 4.47 -9.79 -1.54
CA GLN A 45 3.51 -10.68 -2.20
C GLN A 45 2.08 -10.45 -1.73
N ARG A 46 1.87 -10.23 -0.42
CA ARG A 46 0.54 -9.93 0.14
C ARG A 46 -0.04 -8.63 -0.40
N MET A 47 0.77 -7.58 -0.50
CA MET A 47 0.34 -6.32 -1.11
C MET A 47 -0.03 -6.50 -2.58
N VAL A 48 0.82 -7.17 -3.36
CA VAL A 48 0.55 -7.43 -4.79
C VAL A 48 -0.75 -8.22 -4.96
N ASN A 49 -1.01 -9.23 -4.12
CA ASN A 49 -2.25 -9.99 -4.16
C ASN A 49 -3.46 -9.09 -3.84
N ALA A 50 -3.38 -8.27 -2.80
CA ALA A 50 -4.46 -7.34 -2.43
C ALA A 50 -4.79 -6.36 -3.57
N LEU A 51 -3.77 -5.84 -4.27
CA LEU A 51 -3.95 -4.97 -5.43
C LEU A 51 -4.60 -5.69 -6.61
N ARG A 52 -4.22 -6.94 -6.88
CA ARG A 52 -4.86 -7.76 -7.92
C ARG A 52 -6.30 -8.07 -7.60
N ASP A 53 -6.60 -8.42 -6.35
CA ASP A 53 -7.96 -8.72 -5.90
C ASP A 53 -8.86 -7.49 -6.01
N ALA A 54 -8.36 -6.31 -5.64
CA ALA A 54 -9.07 -5.04 -5.81
C ALA A 54 -9.33 -4.71 -7.28
N LEU A 55 -8.34 -4.89 -8.16
CA LEU A 55 -8.53 -4.70 -9.61
C LEU A 55 -9.55 -5.68 -10.19
N ALA A 56 -9.53 -6.95 -9.75
CA ALA A 56 -10.51 -7.94 -10.19
C ALA A 56 -11.93 -7.55 -9.76
N ALA A 57 -12.09 -7.04 -8.53
CA ALA A 57 -13.37 -6.55 -8.03
C ALA A 57 -13.85 -5.28 -8.77
N ASP A 58 -12.96 -4.33 -9.06
CA ASP A 58 -13.28 -3.06 -9.74
C ASP A 58 -13.55 -3.24 -11.24
N SER A 59 -12.91 -4.23 -11.88
CA SER A 59 -13.17 -4.59 -13.29
C SER A 59 -14.62 -5.01 -13.55
N ILE A 60 -15.35 -5.40 -12.49
CA ILE A 60 -16.78 -5.73 -12.52
C ILE A 60 -17.65 -4.47 -12.38
N ALA A 61 -17.11 -3.39 -11.80
CA ALA A 61 -17.87 -2.23 -11.34
C ALA A 61 -17.89 -1.04 -12.31
N THR A 62 -16.85 -0.76 -13.12
CA THR A 62 -16.84 0.51 -13.88
C THR A 62 -16.01 0.52 -15.18
N HIS A 63 -16.66 0.93 -16.27
CA HIS A 63 -16.08 1.19 -17.61
C HIS A 63 -15.49 2.62 -17.74
N ASP A 64 -15.12 3.26 -16.63
CA ASP A 64 -14.52 4.58 -16.66
C ASP A 64 -13.02 4.45 -16.41
N ARG A 65 -12.20 5.02 -17.31
CA ARG A 65 -10.74 5.10 -17.15
C ARG A 65 -10.39 6.11 -16.04
N ALA A 66 -10.93 5.92 -14.84
CA ALA A 66 -10.31 6.48 -13.65
C ALA A 66 -8.84 6.07 -13.66
N ASN A 67 -7.98 7.02 -13.27
CA ASN A 67 -6.54 6.85 -13.30
C ASN A 67 -6.16 5.57 -12.55
N MET A 68 -5.63 4.58 -13.27
CA MET A 68 -5.29 3.25 -12.72
C MET A 68 -4.37 3.35 -11.51
N GLN A 69 -3.50 4.38 -11.48
CA GLN A 69 -2.65 4.66 -10.33
C GLN A 69 -3.48 5.00 -9.09
N ASP A 70 -4.49 5.86 -9.21
CA ASP A 70 -5.35 6.26 -8.08
C ASP A 70 -6.16 5.08 -7.56
N ILE A 71 -6.62 4.19 -8.44
CA ILE A 71 -7.30 2.93 -8.04
C ILE A 71 -6.35 2.04 -7.22
N LEU A 72 -5.12 1.86 -7.70
CA LEU A 72 -4.11 1.05 -7.01
C LEU A 72 -3.67 1.68 -5.69
N ASP A 73 -3.53 3.01 -5.64
CA ASP A 73 -3.19 3.72 -4.41
C ASP A 73 -4.33 3.63 -3.39
N GLN A 74 -5.58 3.76 -3.82
CA GLN A 74 -6.74 3.56 -2.96
C GLN A 74 -6.83 2.11 -2.46
N ALA A 75 -6.62 1.13 -3.34
CA ALA A 75 -6.61 -0.28 -2.97
C ALA A 75 -5.48 -0.61 -1.96
N ALA A 76 -4.29 -0.06 -2.14
CA ALA A 76 -3.19 -0.21 -1.19
C ALA A 76 -3.53 0.42 0.17
N HIS A 77 -4.08 1.63 0.15
CA HIS A 77 -4.53 2.32 1.35
C HIS A 77 -5.57 1.49 2.10
N ASP A 78 -6.60 1.00 1.41
CA ASP A 78 -7.69 0.25 2.01
C ASP A 78 -7.24 -1.12 2.54
N ALA A 79 -6.33 -1.80 1.84
CA ALA A 79 -5.73 -3.04 2.31
C ALA A 79 -4.97 -2.84 3.63
N ILE A 80 -4.17 -1.77 3.73
CA ILE A 80 -3.42 -1.46 4.95
C ILE A 80 -4.36 -0.97 6.05
N ALA A 81 -5.32 -0.10 5.74
CA ALA A 81 -6.27 0.43 6.71
C ALA A 81 -7.15 -0.69 7.30
N SER A 82 -7.62 -1.61 6.47
CA SER A 82 -8.38 -2.80 6.88
C SER A 82 -7.53 -3.70 7.80
N TRP A 83 -6.29 -3.99 7.41
CA TRP A 83 -5.37 -4.74 8.26
C TRP A 83 -5.09 -4.05 9.60
N LEU A 84 -4.83 -2.74 9.60
CA LEU A 84 -4.63 -1.96 10.82
C LEU A 84 -5.88 -1.96 11.70
N ALA A 85 -7.08 -1.93 11.10
CA ALA A 85 -8.34 -2.04 11.83
C ALA A 85 -8.47 -3.41 12.51
N GLN A 86 -8.05 -4.48 11.84
CA GLN A 86 -7.99 -5.82 12.44
C GLN A 86 -6.98 -5.90 13.58
N VAL A 87 -5.79 -5.34 13.39
CA VAL A 87 -4.72 -5.34 14.41
C VAL A 87 -5.15 -4.55 15.64
N THR A 88 -5.68 -3.35 15.46
CA THR A 88 -5.98 -2.42 16.57
C THR A 88 -7.38 -2.59 17.16
N GLY A 89 -8.28 -3.27 16.45
CA GLY A 89 -9.71 -3.29 16.77
C GLY A 89 -10.41 -1.95 16.54
N GLN A 90 -9.77 -0.98 15.88
CA GLN A 90 -10.33 0.35 15.62
C GLN A 90 -10.87 0.45 14.19
N HIS A 91 -12.08 0.99 14.03
CA HIS A 91 -12.71 1.15 12.71
C HIS A 91 -12.33 2.45 11.97
N ASP A 92 -11.68 3.41 12.64
CA ASP A 92 -11.35 4.72 12.08
C ASP A 92 -9.98 4.76 11.36
N CYS A 93 -9.48 3.60 10.92
CA CYS A 93 -8.15 3.49 10.29
C CYS A 93 -8.09 4.04 8.85
N TYR A 94 -9.24 4.34 8.25
CA TYR A 94 -9.36 4.83 6.86
C TYR A 94 -9.20 6.35 6.74
N GLY A 95 -9.33 7.10 7.85
CA GLY A 95 -9.12 8.53 7.86
C GLY A 95 -7.64 8.88 7.73
N SER A 96 -7.30 9.89 6.91
CA SER A 96 -5.91 10.27 6.64
C SER A 96 -5.08 10.59 7.89
N ALA A 97 -5.69 11.22 8.90
CA ALA A 97 -5.04 11.53 10.17
C ALA A 97 -4.74 10.27 10.99
N SER A 98 -5.75 9.41 11.19
CA SER A 98 -5.64 8.16 11.93
C SER A 98 -4.66 7.20 11.26
N PHE A 99 -4.74 7.05 9.93
CA PHE A 99 -3.81 6.26 9.13
C PHE A 99 -2.36 6.75 9.30
N SER A 100 -2.14 8.07 9.24
CA SER A 100 -0.81 8.66 9.41
C SER A 100 -0.24 8.41 10.81
N MET A 101 -1.07 8.53 11.86
CA MET A 101 -0.66 8.22 13.22
C MET A 101 -0.29 6.74 13.39
N LEU A 102 -1.12 5.84 12.87
CA LEU A 102 -0.86 4.40 12.92
C LEU A 102 0.39 4.00 12.14
N ARG A 103 0.64 4.64 10.99
CA ARG A 103 1.89 4.46 10.25
C ARG A 103 3.11 4.87 11.08
N CYS A 104 3.07 6.02 11.75
CA CYS A 104 4.15 6.47 12.63
C CYS A 104 4.36 5.53 13.83
N ALA A 105 3.25 5.05 14.42
CA ALA A 105 3.28 4.08 15.51
C ALA A 105 3.90 2.76 15.05
N PHE A 106 3.52 2.26 13.88
CA PHE A 106 4.08 1.05 13.29
C PHE A 106 5.58 1.19 13.00
N LEU A 107 6.01 2.30 12.41
CA LEU A 107 7.44 2.57 12.16
C LEU A 107 8.26 2.57 13.45
N SER A 108 7.69 3.12 14.52
CA SER A 108 8.34 3.16 15.84
C SER A 108 8.37 1.79 16.50
N ALA A 109 7.26 1.03 16.41
CA ALA A 109 7.14 -0.32 16.97
C ALA A 109 8.00 -1.35 16.21
N ASN A 110 8.19 -1.15 14.90
CA ASN A 110 8.89 -2.10 14.02
C ASN A 110 10.32 -1.67 13.68
N ARG A 111 10.96 -0.88 14.54
CA ARG A 111 12.34 -0.41 14.33
C ARG A 111 13.34 -1.55 14.14
N ASP A 112 13.14 -2.66 14.84
CA ASP A 112 14.02 -3.84 14.79
C ASP A 112 13.53 -4.90 13.78
N GLY A 113 12.47 -4.63 13.02
CA GLY A 113 11.94 -5.52 11.98
C GLY A 113 11.16 -6.75 12.49
N ILE A 114 10.90 -6.84 13.80
CA ILE A 114 10.24 -8.00 14.43
C ILE A 114 8.83 -8.25 13.86
N TRP A 115 8.14 -7.20 13.43
CA TRP A 115 6.77 -7.26 12.91
C TRP A 115 6.68 -7.33 11.38
N SER A 116 7.82 -7.34 10.67
CA SER A 116 7.83 -7.33 9.21
C SER A 116 7.11 -8.53 8.59
N ASN A 117 7.25 -9.72 9.18
CA ASN A 117 6.57 -10.94 8.73
C ASN A 117 5.06 -10.93 8.99
N CYS A 118 4.59 -10.10 9.92
CA CYS A 118 3.17 -9.96 10.27
C CYS A 118 2.47 -8.89 9.41
N PHE A 119 3.22 -8.09 8.65
CA PHE A 119 2.65 -7.02 7.85
C PHE A 119 1.68 -7.57 6.79
N LEU A 120 0.45 -7.07 6.78
CA LEU A 120 -0.66 -7.54 5.94
C LEU A 120 -1.01 -9.03 6.08
N ASP A 121 -0.51 -9.71 7.12
CA ASP A 121 -1.00 -11.05 7.43
C ASP A 121 -2.42 -10.96 7.98
N GLN A 122 -3.40 -11.52 7.30
CA GLN A 122 -4.81 -11.49 7.73
C GLN A 122 -5.16 -12.63 8.69
N ALA A 123 -4.34 -13.68 8.73
CA ALA A 123 -4.59 -14.90 9.50
C ALA A 123 -3.77 -14.96 10.80
N GLY A 124 -2.85 -14.03 10.99
CA GLY A 124 -1.94 -14.00 12.12
C GLY A 124 -2.61 -13.57 13.43
N ASP A 125 -2.01 -13.96 14.55
CA ASP A 125 -2.34 -13.36 15.84
C ASP A 125 -1.61 -12.02 15.97
N HIS A 126 -2.38 -10.94 16.11
CA HIS A 126 -1.86 -9.57 16.16
C HIS A 126 -1.87 -8.96 17.56
N ARG A 127 -2.18 -9.73 18.62
CA ARG A 127 -2.32 -9.18 19.98
C ARG A 127 -1.07 -8.43 20.45
N ASP A 128 0.11 -9.01 20.25
CA ASP A 128 1.36 -8.39 20.69
C ASP A 128 1.69 -7.13 19.86
N LEU A 129 1.41 -7.16 18.55
CA LEU A 129 1.53 -5.98 17.69
C LEU A 129 0.53 -4.89 18.11
N ALA A 130 -0.71 -5.25 18.43
CA ALA A 130 -1.74 -4.33 18.89
C ALA A 130 -1.31 -3.61 20.18
N ILE A 131 -0.72 -4.35 21.12
CA ILE A 131 -0.16 -3.79 22.36
C ILE A 131 0.99 -2.85 22.02
N ALA A 132 1.92 -3.27 21.15
CA ALA A 132 3.06 -2.43 20.75
C ALA A 132 2.62 -1.13 20.08
N LEU A 133 1.65 -1.18 19.15
CA LEU A 133 1.08 0.00 18.50
C LEU A 133 0.38 0.91 19.52
N SER A 134 -0.40 0.34 20.44
CA SER A 134 -1.09 1.10 21.49
C SER A 134 -0.09 1.85 22.37
N VAL A 135 1.01 1.22 22.76
CA VAL A 135 2.09 1.86 23.53
C VAL A 135 2.69 3.02 22.74
N GLN A 136 2.98 2.82 21.45
CA GLN A 136 3.55 3.88 20.61
C GLN A 136 2.58 5.06 20.42
N MET A 137 1.28 4.81 20.34
CA MET A 137 0.26 5.87 20.23
C MET A 137 0.02 6.63 21.54
N MET A 138 0.39 6.06 22.69
CA MET A 138 0.34 6.74 24.00
C MET A 138 1.58 7.57 24.31
N LEU A 139 2.68 7.35 23.58
CA LEU A 139 3.87 8.17 23.73
C LEU A 139 3.58 9.56 23.15
N PRO A 140 4.00 10.64 23.82
CA PRO A 140 3.92 11.97 23.22
C PRO A 140 4.66 11.92 21.90
N THR A 141 3.99 12.31 20.81
CA THR A 141 4.60 12.44 19.49
C THR A 141 5.93 13.14 19.71
N PRO A 142 7.09 12.52 19.41
CA PRO A 142 8.37 13.10 19.75
C PRO A 142 8.35 14.51 19.18
N GLY A 143 8.42 15.49 20.08
CA GLY A 143 8.30 16.89 19.70
C GLY A 143 9.26 17.10 18.56
N LEU A 144 8.75 17.62 17.44
CA LEU A 144 9.55 18.01 16.29
C LEU A 144 10.71 18.85 16.83
N LYS A 145 11.86 18.23 17.14
CA LYS A 145 13.13 18.90 16.97
C LYS A 145 13.05 19.24 15.51
N ALA A 146 12.82 20.52 15.23
CA ALA A 146 12.68 21.04 13.90
C ALA A 146 13.72 20.32 13.06
N CYS A 147 13.27 19.39 12.21
CA CYS A 147 13.98 19.11 10.99
C CYS A 147 13.84 20.43 10.23
N GLU A 148 14.67 21.41 10.61
CA GLU A 148 15.09 22.45 9.72
C GLU A 148 15.64 21.67 8.53
N MET A 149 14.79 21.45 7.54
CA MET A 149 15.28 21.19 6.21
C MET A 149 16.27 22.32 5.97
N PRO A 150 17.56 22.03 5.71
CA PRO A 150 18.45 23.08 5.27
C PRO A 150 17.80 23.64 4.01
N ARG A 151 17.15 24.81 4.15
CA ARG A 151 16.72 25.59 3.01
C ARG A 151 17.98 25.72 2.19
N GLN A 152 18.02 25.08 1.02
CA GLN A 152 19.02 25.40 0.03
C GLN A 152 18.91 26.90 -0.16
N THR A 153 19.83 27.63 0.45
CA THR A 153 20.04 29.04 0.20
C THR A 153 20.41 29.11 -1.27
N LEU A 154 19.43 29.46 -2.11
CA LEU A 154 19.68 30.03 -3.41
C LEU A 154 20.44 31.33 -3.14
N GLU A 155 21.75 31.22 -2.97
CA GLU A 155 22.63 32.37 -3.04
C GLU A 155 22.41 33.00 -4.41
N ARG A 156 21.77 34.17 -4.38
CA ARG A 156 21.82 35.18 -5.42
C ARG A 156 23.27 35.26 -5.93
N ARG A 157 23.53 34.68 -7.10
CA ARG A 157 24.60 35.21 -7.96
C ARG A 157 24.13 36.57 -8.44
N ALA A 158 24.45 37.59 -7.65
CA ALA A 158 24.72 38.91 -8.19
C ALA A 158 26.12 38.85 -8.80
N SER A 159 26.19 38.94 -10.12
CA SER A 159 27.34 39.44 -10.89
C SER A 159 26.80 39.87 -12.25
#